data_AF-A0A7J0ETX2-F1
#
_entry.id   AF-A0A7J0ETX2-F1
#
_cell.length_a   1.000
_cell.length_b   1.000
_cell.length_c   1.000
_cell.angle_alpha   90.00
_cell.angle_beta   90.00
_cell.angle_gamma   90.00
#
_symmetry.space_group_name_H-M   'P 1'
#
loop_
_entity.id
_entity.type
_entity.pdbx_description
1 polymer ?
#
loop_
_entity_poly.entity_id
_entity_poly.type
_entity_poly.pdbx_seq_one_letter_code
_entity_poly.pdbx_strand_id
1 'polypeptide(L)'
;MKESDVAAFTISAVDDPRTLNKAVHLRPPGNVYSMNELVGIWESKIGKNFEKIYVPEEELLKKIKEAPYPDNVEMVFIYCAFVKGDQTYFDIESSSGVDGTKLVGLEFAFVPPRIVVEDWCWWFSFGGSGLLLGSCWF
;
A
#
# COMPACT_ATOMS: atom_id res chain seq x y z
N MET A 1 -8.53 -6.84 0.97
CA MET A 1 -9.36 -5.66 1.19
C MET A 1 -9.44 -4.87 -0.10
N LYS A 2 -10.64 -4.65 -0.61
CA LYS A 2 -10.96 -3.86 -1.80
C LYS A 2 -11.41 -2.46 -1.38
N GLU A 3 -11.42 -1.51 -2.30
CA GLU A 3 -12.00 -0.17 -2.08
C GLU A 3 -13.46 -0.25 -1.58
N SER A 4 -14.25 -1.19 -2.11
CA SER A 4 -15.64 -1.43 -1.67
C SER A 4 -15.72 -1.82 -0.19
N ASP A 5 -14.73 -2.56 0.31
CA ASP A 5 -14.68 -2.96 1.72
C ASP A 5 -14.41 -1.72 2.58
N VAL A 6 -13.49 -0.84 2.15
CA VAL A 6 -13.17 0.42 2.83
C VAL A 6 -14.44 1.29 2.94
N ALA A 7 -15.16 1.47 1.83
CA ALA A 7 -16.42 2.24 1.84
C ALA A 7 -17.46 1.65 2.81
N ALA A 8 -17.61 0.33 2.83
CA ALA A 8 -18.51 -0.35 3.75
C ALA A 8 -18.10 -0.16 5.23
N PHE A 9 -16.80 -0.21 5.54
CA PHE A 9 -16.28 0.09 6.89
C PHE A 9 -16.55 1.54 7.29
N THR A 10 -16.31 2.49 6.38
CA THR A 10 -16.55 3.91 6.66
C THR A 10 -18.02 4.16 7.00
N ILE A 11 -18.96 3.62 6.23
CA ILE A 11 -20.40 3.76 6.51
C ILE A 11 -20.77 3.10 7.84
N SER A 12 -20.28 1.88 8.08
CA SER A 12 -20.57 1.13 9.32
C SER A 12 -20.00 1.84 10.56
N ALA A 13 -18.90 2.57 10.42
CA ALA A 13 -18.26 3.30 11.50
C ALA A 13 -18.97 4.58 11.91
N VAL A 14 -19.87 5.14 11.09
CA VAL A 14 -20.55 6.42 11.39
C VAL A 14 -21.47 6.30 12.61
N ASP A 15 -22.25 5.22 12.68
CA ASP A 15 -23.27 5.03 13.72
C ASP A 15 -22.80 4.11 14.86
N ASP A 16 -21.57 3.59 14.81
CA ASP A 16 -21.03 2.71 15.85
C ASP A 16 -20.48 3.54 17.02
N PRO A 17 -21.06 3.47 18.24
CA PRO A 17 -20.58 4.25 19.38
C PRO A 17 -19.13 3.91 19.78
N ARG A 18 -18.60 2.76 19.35
CA ARG A 18 -17.21 2.34 19.64
C ARG A 18 -16.17 3.14 18.85
N THR A 19 -16.56 3.77 17.75
CA THR A 19 -15.67 4.58 16.87
C THR A 19 -15.70 6.06 17.21
N LEU A 20 -16.62 6.50 18.09
CA LEU A 20 -16.78 7.89 18.47
C LEU A 20 -15.47 8.49 19.01
N ASN A 21 -15.00 9.57 18.36
CA ASN A 21 -13.74 10.25 18.67
C ASN A 21 -12.49 9.35 18.63
N LYS A 22 -12.49 8.31 17.80
CA LYS A 22 -11.35 7.40 17.61
C LYS A 22 -10.94 7.29 16.15
N ALA A 23 -9.67 6.99 15.93
CA ALA A 23 -9.18 6.58 14.62
C ALA A 23 -9.54 5.10 14.36
N VAL A 24 -10.20 4.82 13.24
CA VAL A 24 -10.50 3.45 12.82
C VAL A 24 -9.37 2.95 11.93
N HIS A 25 -8.67 1.91 12.37
CA HIS A 25 -7.57 1.30 11.64
C HIS A 25 -8.06 0.02 10.95
N LEU A 26 -7.83 -0.08 9.63
CA LEU A 26 -8.18 -1.26 8.84
C LEU A 26 -6.92 -2.11 8.60
N ARG A 27 -6.70 -3.11 9.47
CA ARG A 27 -5.57 -4.04 9.37
C ARG A 27 -6.04 -5.49 9.35
N PRO A 28 -6.72 -5.94 8.27
CA PRO A 28 -7.26 -7.29 8.23
C PRO A 28 -6.17 -8.36 8.43
N PRO A 29 -6.42 -9.36 9.30
CA PRO A 29 -5.50 -10.46 9.48
C PRO A 29 -5.33 -11.21 8.15
N GLY A 30 -4.09 -11.49 7.77
CA GLY A 30 -3.76 -12.11 6.48
C GLY A 30 -3.68 -11.15 5.30
N ASN A 31 -3.81 -9.84 5.50
CA ASN A 31 -3.61 -8.81 4.48
C ASN A 31 -2.39 -7.92 4.74
N VAL A 32 -1.60 -8.25 5.78
CA VAL A 32 -0.34 -7.62 6.12
C VAL A 32 0.79 -8.45 5.53
N TYR A 33 1.49 -7.89 4.55
CA TYR A 33 2.60 -8.56 3.86
C TYR A 33 3.75 -7.59 3.66
N SER A 34 4.97 -8.10 3.75
CA SER A 34 6.15 -7.43 3.24
C SER A 34 6.18 -7.45 1.71
N MET A 35 6.93 -6.53 1.10
CA MET A 35 7.12 -6.51 -0.36
C MET A 35 7.69 -7.83 -0.88
N ASN A 36 8.59 -8.47 -0.12
CA ASN A 36 9.17 -9.76 -0.49
C ASN A 36 8.12 -10.88 -0.52
N GLU A 37 7.20 -10.91 0.44
CA GLU A 37 6.10 -11.88 0.46
C GLU A 37 5.11 -11.62 -0.68
N LEU A 38 4.79 -10.36 -0.98
CA LEU A 38 3.95 -9.99 -2.12
C LEU A 38 4.55 -10.46 -3.44
N VAL A 39 5.85 -10.23 -3.64
CA VAL A 39 6.58 -10.71 -4.83
C VAL A 39 6.56 -12.24 -4.88
N GLY A 40 6.79 -12.93 -3.76
CA GLY A 40 6.72 -14.40 -3.73
C GLY A 40 5.33 -14.95 -4.08
N ILE A 41 4.26 -14.33 -3.56
CA ILE A 41 2.88 -14.68 -3.93
C ILE A 41 2.67 -14.44 -5.43
N TRP A 42 3.18 -13.33 -5.97
CA TRP A 42 3.08 -13.03 -7.39
C TRP A 42 3.82 -14.06 -8.25
N GLU A 43 5.09 -14.33 -7.96
CA GLU A 43 5.92 -15.33 -8.64
C GLU A 43 5.23 -16.69 -8.68
N SER A 44 4.60 -17.10 -7.57
CA SER A 44 3.83 -18.35 -7.49
C SER A 44 2.60 -18.37 -8.40
N LYS A 45 1.93 -17.23 -8.60
CA LYS A 45 0.75 -17.11 -9.46
C LYS A 45 1.09 -17.12 -10.94
N ILE A 46 2.21 -16.51 -11.32
CA ILE A 46 2.63 -16.42 -12.72
C ILE A 46 3.54 -17.59 -13.13
N GLY A 47 4.05 -18.36 -12.18
CA GLY A 47 4.98 -19.47 -12.41
C GLY A 47 6.35 -19.03 -12.95
N LYS A 48 6.76 -17.79 -12.65
CA LYS A 48 8.03 -17.20 -13.09
C LYS A 48 8.67 -16.44 -11.94
N ASN A 49 9.99 -16.52 -11.87
CA ASN A 49 10.79 -15.74 -10.92
C ASN A 49 11.17 -14.40 -11.55
N PHE A 50 11.20 -13.36 -10.73
CA PHE A 50 11.66 -12.04 -11.12
C PHE A 50 13.12 -11.83 -10.72
N GLU A 51 13.80 -10.99 -11.48
CA GLU A 51 15.06 -10.42 -11.02
C GLU A 51 14.77 -9.38 -9.91
N LYS A 52 15.40 -9.57 -8.75
CA LYS A 52 15.18 -8.73 -7.56
C LYS A 52 16.38 -7.82 -7.38
N ILE A 53 16.13 -6.52 -7.48
CA ILE A 53 17.14 -5.48 -7.22
C ILE A 53 16.83 -4.86 -5.85
N TYR A 54 17.80 -4.93 -4.94
CA TYR A 54 17.69 -4.33 -3.62
C TYR A 54 18.38 -2.96 -3.63
N VAL A 55 17.65 -1.93 -3.25
CA VAL A 55 18.14 -0.56 -3.16
C VAL A 55 18.28 -0.17 -1.70
N PRO A 56 19.46 0.27 -1.23
CA PRO A 56 19.63 0.78 0.13
C PRO A 56 18.77 2.01 0.40
N GLU A 57 18.35 2.18 1.65
CA GLU A 57 17.51 3.31 2.08
C GLU A 57 18.14 4.67 1.75
N GLU A 58 19.44 4.83 2.00
CA GLU A 58 20.17 6.07 1.74
C GLU A 58 20.15 6.47 0.26
N GLU A 59 20.28 5.49 -0.64
CA GLU A 59 20.24 5.70 -2.08
C GLU A 59 18.84 6.10 -2.54
N LEU A 60 17.81 5.46 -1.98
CA LEU A 60 16.41 5.79 -2.26
C LEU A 60 16.08 7.21 -1.79
N LEU A 61 16.51 7.60 -0.58
CA LEU A 61 16.31 8.95 -0.05
C LEU A 61 17.00 10.02 -0.89
N LYS A 62 18.18 9.72 -1.45
CA LYS A 62 18.86 10.61 -2.38
C LYS A 62 18.04 10.79 -3.67
N LYS A 63 17.57 9.69 -4.26
CA LYS A 63 16.71 9.72 -5.47
C LYS A 63 15.43 10.52 -5.24
N ILE A 64 14.77 10.34 -4.10
CA ILE A 64 13.57 11.12 -3.73
C ILE A 64 13.86 12.62 -3.71
N LYS A 65 14.99 13.04 -3.14
CA LYS A 65 15.38 14.45 -3.05
C LYS A 65 15.71 15.07 -4.41
N GLU A 66 16.26 14.27 -5.32
CA GLU A 66 16.67 14.70 -6.66
C GLU A 66 15.52 14.66 -7.68
N ALA A 67 14.44 13.92 -7.38
CA ALA A 67 13.27 13.82 -8.25
C ALA A 67 12.50 15.15 -8.36
N PRO A 68 12.00 15.50 -9.56
CA PRO A 68 11.18 16.68 -9.74
C PRO A 68 9.78 16.46 -9.15
N TYR A 69 9.06 17.55 -8.91
CA TYR A 69 7.64 17.49 -8.58
C TYR A 69 6.82 17.15 -9.84
N PRO A 70 5.81 16.25 -9.75
CA PRO A 70 5.26 15.62 -8.54
C PRO A 70 5.87 14.27 -8.14
N ASP A 71 6.78 13.72 -8.94
CA ASP A 71 7.31 12.36 -8.78
C ASP A 71 7.96 12.13 -7.40
N ASN A 72 8.60 13.16 -6.85
CA ASN A 72 9.16 13.11 -5.50
C ASN A 72 8.12 12.83 -4.41
N VAL A 73 6.87 13.30 -4.57
CA VAL A 73 5.79 13.09 -3.60
C VAL A 73 5.32 11.63 -3.64
N GLU A 74 5.15 11.06 -4.83
CA GLU A 74 4.79 9.65 -4.98
C GLU A 74 5.88 8.74 -4.39
N MET A 75 7.15 9.05 -4.65
CA MET A 75 8.26 8.30 -4.07
C MET A 75 8.30 8.38 -2.53
N VAL A 76 7.95 9.53 -1.94
CA VAL A 76 7.84 9.67 -0.47
C VAL A 76 6.74 8.76 0.09
N PHE A 77 5.57 8.69 -0.55
CA PHE A 77 4.49 7.81 -0.11
C PHE A 77 4.89 6.34 -0.14
N ILE A 78 5.56 5.90 -1.21
CA ILE A 78 6.08 4.53 -1.33
C ILE A 78 7.11 4.25 -0.24
N TYR A 79 8.04 5.18 0.00
CA TYR A 79 9.05 5.06 1.06
C TYR A 79 8.42 4.93 2.45
N CYS A 80 7.47 5.79 2.80
CA CYS A 80 6.74 5.74 4.07
C CYS A 80 6.01 4.39 4.24
N ALA A 81 5.33 3.93 3.19
CA ALA A 81 4.55 2.69 3.24
C ALA A 81 5.43 1.43 3.36
N PHE A 82 6.46 1.29 2.53
CA PHE A 82 7.20 0.02 2.37
C PHE A 82 8.54 -0.04 3.09
N VAL A 83 9.18 1.11 3.37
CA VAL A 83 10.49 1.14 4.06
C VAL A 83 10.31 1.48 5.53
N LYS A 84 9.56 2.54 5.86
CA LYS A 84 9.25 2.86 7.26
C LYS A 84 8.16 1.98 7.87
N GLY A 85 7.27 1.44 7.03
CA GLY A 85 6.18 0.61 7.50
C GLY A 85 5.12 1.41 8.23
N ASP A 86 4.87 2.65 7.81
CA ASP A 86 3.96 3.61 8.46
C ASP A 86 2.55 3.05 8.71
N GLN A 87 2.15 2.04 7.93
CA GLN A 87 0.85 1.38 8.06
C GLN A 87 0.77 0.40 9.26
N THR A 88 1.91 -0.14 9.74
CA THR A 88 1.93 -1.26 10.69
C THR A 88 2.96 -1.15 11.82
N TYR A 89 3.83 -0.13 11.85
CA TYR A 89 4.91 -0.02 12.84
C TYR A 89 4.44 0.20 14.30
N PHE A 90 3.17 0.58 14.50
CA PHE A 90 2.61 0.90 15.82
C PHE A 90 1.42 0.02 16.15
N ASP A 91 1.25 -0.30 17.44
CA ASP A 91 0.06 -0.97 17.95
C ASP A 91 -1.13 -0.01 18.05
N ILE A 92 -2.34 -0.54 17.82
CA ILE A 92 -3.56 0.27 17.95
C ILE A 92 -3.87 0.43 19.44
N GLU A 93 -3.66 1.64 19.97
CA GLU A 93 -4.02 1.96 21.35
C GLU A 93 -5.54 2.02 21.53
N SER A 94 -6.06 1.25 22.50
CA SER A 94 -7.52 1.16 22.74
C SER A 94 -8.22 2.48 23.13
N SER A 95 -7.45 3.46 23.62
CA SER A 95 -7.91 4.79 24.03
C SER A 95 -8.18 5.72 22.84
N SER A 96 -7.32 5.68 21.82
CA SER A 96 -7.31 6.61 20.68
C SER A 96 -7.68 5.96 19.35
N GLY A 97 -7.59 4.63 19.27
CA GLY A 97 -7.83 3.86 18.06
C GLY A 97 -8.73 2.65 18.28
N VAL A 98 -9.29 2.16 17.18
CA VAL A 98 -10.06 0.93 17.14
C VAL A 98 -9.72 0.13 15.88
N ASP A 99 -9.62 -1.19 16.03
CA ASP A 99 -9.43 -2.10 14.92
C ASP A 99 -10.77 -2.34 14.22
N GLY A 100 -10.92 -1.79 13.01
CA GLY A 100 -12.15 -1.88 12.24
C GLY A 100 -12.52 -3.33 11.88
N THR A 101 -11.53 -4.22 11.75
CA THR A 101 -11.79 -5.62 11.36
C THR A 101 -12.47 -6.43 12.47
N LYS A 102 -12.44 -5.93 13.71
CA LYS A 102 -13.17 -6.49 14.85
C LYS A 102 -14.57 -5.88 15.03
N LEU A 103 -14.89 -4.82 14.28
CA LEU A 103 -16.18 -4.13 14.36
C LEU A 103 -17.21 -4.70 13.40
N VAL A 104 -16.78 -5.14 12.20
CA VAL A 104 -17.66 -5.56 11.11
C VAL A 104 -17.22 -6.93 10.58
N GLY A 105 -18.14 -7.90 10.55
CA GLY A 105 -17.89 -9.28 10.10
C GLY A 105 -17.88 -9.44 8.58
N LEU A 106 -17.06 -8.67 7.87
CA LEU A 106 -16.91 -8.77 6.41
C LEU A 106 -15.73 -9.71 6.07
N GLU A 107 -15.95 -10.63 5.12
CA GLU A 107 -14.88 -11.48 4.58
C GLU A 107 -13.97 -10.67 3.65
N PHE A 108 -12.67 -10.73 3.92
CA PHE A 108 -11.67 -10.02 3.13
C PHE A 108 -11.23 -10.85 1.92
N ALA A 109 -11.56 -10.39 0.72
CA ALA A 109 -10.90 -10.90 -0.48
C ALA A 109 -9.54 -10.21 -0.64
N PHE A 110 -8.46 -11.00 -0.63
CA PHE A 110 -7.15 -10.53 -1.07
C PHE A 110 -7.19 -10.33 -2.58
N VAL A 111 -7.16 -9.07 -3.01
CA VAL A 111 -6.80 -8.73 -4.39
C VAL A 111 -5.31 -8.46 -4.35
N PRO A 112 -4.46 -9.30 -4.98
CA PRO A 112 -3.06 -8.93 -5.13
C PRO A 112 -3.02 -7.56 -5.81
N PRO A 113 -2.31 -6.55 -5.28
CA PRO A 113 -2.15 -5.30 -6.00
C PRO A 113 -1.58 -5.69 -7.36
N ARG A 114 -2.18 -5.22 -8.45
CA ARG A 114 -1.75 -5.51 -9.83
C ARG A 114 -0.42 -4.78 -10.07
N ILE A 115 0.62 -5.15 -9.33
CA ILE A 115 1.98 -4.69 -9.52
C ILE A 115 2.51 -5.49 -10.71
N VAL A 116 2.26 -4.97 -11.92
CA VAL A 116 2.97 -5.48 -13.08
C VAL A 116 4.42 -5.15 -12.83
N VAL A 117 5.26 -6.17 -12.66
CA VAL A 117 6.70 -5.99 -12.40
C VAL A 117 7.40 -5.27 -13.56
N GLU A 118 6.78 -5.23 -14.75
CA GLU A 118 7.22 -4.37 -15.85
C GLU A 118 7.08 -2.87 -15.55
N ASP A 119 6.19 -2.44 -14.66
CA ASP A 119 5.98 -1.03 -14.31
C ASP A 119 7.07 -0.46 -13.38
N TRP A 120 7.80 -1.29 -12.63
CA TRP A 120 8.93 -0.83 -11.80
C TRP A 120 10.14 -0.40 -12.63
N CYS A 121 10.38 -1.03 -13.79
CA CYS A 121 11.46 -0.65 -14.70
C CYS A 121 11.14 0.65 -15.47
N TRP A 122 9.86 0.91 -15.76
CA TRP A 122 9.44 2.16 -16.40
C TRP A 122 9.47 3.36 -15.46
N TRP A 123 9.31 3.15 -14.15
CA TRP A 123 9.33 4.24 -13.19
C TRP A 123 10.74 4.84 -12.96
N PHE A 124 11.81 4.08 -13.22
CA PHE A 124 13.20 4.55 -13.13
C PHE A 124 13.85 4.88 -14.48
N SER A 125 13.14 4.75 -15.61
CA SER A 125 13.73 4.96 -16.92
C SER A 125 12.91 5.89 -17.83
N PHE A 126 13.59 6.98 -18.19
CA PHE A 126 13.41 7.87 -19.34
C PHE A 126 12.42 9.04 -19.25
N GLY A 127 13.02 10.23 -19.15
CA GLY A 127 12.51 11.38 -19.88
C GLY A 127 12.46 11.09 -21.39
N GLY A 128 11.40 11.59 -22.03
CA GLY A 128 11.28 11.62 -23.49
C GLY A 128 9.99 11.02 -24.02
N SER A 129 9.03 11.89 -24.34
CA SER A 129 7.93 11.74 -25.31
C SER A 129 6.81 10.70 -25.06
N GLY A 130 5.61 11.22 -24.76
CA GLY A 130 4.38 10.88 -25.50
C GLY A 130 3.43 9.81 -24.94
N LEU A 131 2.30 10.29 -24.39
CA LEU A 131 0.94 9.69 -24.38
C LEU A 131 0.78 8.21 -23.98
N LEU A 132 0.16 7.97 -22.82
CA LEU A 132 -1.24 7.53 -22.69
C LEU A 132 -1.66 7.60 -21.21
N LEU A 133 -2.45 8.62 -20.88
CA LEU A 133 -3.14 8.78 -19.59
C LEU A 133 -4.21 7.68 -19.46
N GLY A 134 -3.84 6.59 -18.82
CA GLY A 134 -4.75 5.61 -18.24
C GLY A 134 -4.60 5.65 -16.72
N SER A 135 -5.10 6.70 -16.09
CA SER A 135 -5.02 6.91 -14.65
C SER A 135 -5.92 5.90 -13.92
N CYS A 136 -5.40 4.71 -13.61
CA CYS A 136 -5.95 3.86 -12.56
C CYS A 136 -5.25 4.26 -11.25
N TRP A 137 -5.78 5.32 -10.64
CA TRP A 137 -5.51 5.63 -9.25
C TRP A 137 -6.23 4.58 -8.38
N PHE A 138 -5.54 4.16 -7.32
CA PHE A 138 -6.06 3.33 -6.23
C PHE A 138 -7.32 3.93 -5.57
#